data_AF-A0A959H0A1-F1
#
_entry.id   AF-A0A959H0A1-F1
#
_cell.length_a   1.000
_cell.length_b   1.000
_cell.length_c   1.000
_cell.angle_alpha   90.00
_cell.angle_beta   90.00
_cell.angle_gamma   90.00
#
_symmetry.space_group_name_H-M   'P 1'
#
loop_
_entity.id
_entity.type
_entity.pdbx_description
1 polymer ?
#
loop_
_entity_poly.entity_id
_entity_poly.type
_entity_poly.pdbx_seq_one_letter_code
_entity_poly.pdbx_strand_id
1 'polypeptide(L)' 'MRNRNLPRIAAILFFFSSITTALFSQISINQDNSTPDPSAMLDIKSSDKGMLIPRMTTAERNAIASPAAG' A
#
# COMPACT_ATOMS: atom_id res chain seq x y z
N MET A 1 -15.16 44.93 -2.51
CA MET A 1 -13.77 45.08 -3.01
C MET A 1 -13.24 43.69 -3.36
N ARG A 2 -12.75 43.46 -4.59
CA ARG A 2 -12.26 42.13 -5.05
C ARG A 2 -10.84 41.90 -4.54
N ASN A 3 -10.63 40.88 -3.71
CA ASN A 3 -9.33 40.57 -3.12
C ASN A 3 -8.37 39.98 -4.17
N ARG A 4 -7.30 40.69 -4.52
CA ARG A 4 -6.40 40.35 -5.64
C ARG A 4 -5.49 39.15 -5.35
N ASN A 5 -5.43 38.68 -4.11
CA ASN A 5 -4.56 37.58 -3.66
C ASN A 5 -5.22 36.19 -3.79
N LEU A 6 -6.54 36.15 -3.97
CA LEU A 6 -7.32 34.91 -4.08
C LEU A 6 -6.81 33.89 -5.13
N PRO A 7 -6.41 34.27 -6.37
CA PRO A 7 -5.93 33.29 -7.34
C PRO A 7 -4.57 32.67 -6.96
N ARG A 8 -3.73 33.41 -6.22
CA ARG A 8 -2.42 32.91 -5.76
C ARG A 8 -2.59 31.85 -4.67
N ILE A 9 -3.51 32.11 -3.74
CA ILE A 9 -3.84 31.16 -2.67
C ILE A 9 -4.47 29.89 -3.27
N ALA A 10 -5.41 30.03 -4.22
CA ALA A 10 -6.01 28.89 -4.90
C ALA A 10 -4.98 28.04 -5.67
N ALA A 11 -4.00 28.67 -6.32
CA ALA A 11 -2.93 27.96 -7.02
C ALA A 11 -2.01 27.18 -6.07
N ILE A 12 -1.67 27.75 -4.91
CA ILE A 12 -0.86 27.05 -3.89
C ILE A 12 -1.61 25.85 -3.33
N LEU A 13 -2.91 25.99 -3.06
CA LEU A 13 -3.76 24.89 -2.57
C LEU A 13 -3.90 23.77 -3.61
N PHE A 14 -4.05 24.11 -4.89
CA PHE A 14 -4.11 23.13 -5.98
C PHE A 14 -2.79 22.35 -6.14
N PHE A 15 -1.65 23.05 -6.04
CA PHE A 15 -0.32 22.42 -6.09
C PHE A 15 -0.10 21.46 -4.91
N PHE A 16 -0.45 21.87 -3.68
CA PHE A 16 -0.35 21.00 -2.50
C PHE A 16 -1.32 19.80 -2.56
N SER A 17 -2.53 19.98 -3.10
CA SER A 17 -3.51 18.90 -3.26
C SER A 17 -3.10 17.84 -4.29
N SER A 18 -2.20 18.16 -5.23
CA SER A 18 -1.76 17.21 -6.26
C SER A 18 -0.68 16.24 -5.75
N ILE A 19 0.06 16.63 -4.70
CA ILE A 19 1.14 15.83 -4.09
C ILE A 19 0.59 14.61 -3.31
N THR A 20 -0.69 14.62 -2.92
CA THR A 20 -1.26 13.56 -2.08
C THR A 20 -1.72 12.31 -2.84
N THR A 21 -1.63 12.29 -4.18
CA THR A 21 -2.22 11.25 -5.03
C THR A 21 -1.19 10.28 -5.63
N ALA A 22 -0.38 9.61 -4.80
CA ALA A 22 0.42 8.44 -5.24
C ALA A 22 0.96 7.54 -4.11
N LEU A 23 0.41 7.61 -2.89
CA LEU A 23 0.92 6.80 -1.78
C LEU A 23 0.15 5.48 -1.69
N PHE A 24 0.50 4.50 -2.53
CA PHE A 24 0.14 3.11 -2.29
C PHE A 24 1.14 2.53 -1.28
N SER A 25 0.69 2.21 -0.06
CA SER A 25 1.53 1.54 0.94
C SER A 25 1.64 0.05 0.59
N GLN A 26 2.51 -0.28 -0.37
CA GLN A 26 2.92 -1.64 -0.68
C GLN A 26 3.85 -2.20 0.41
N ILE A 27 3.67 -3.47 0.76
CA ILE A 27 4.53 -4.15 1.74
C ILE A 27 5.62 -4.91 1.00
N SER A 28 6.87 -4.64 1.33
CA SER A 28 8.03 -5.34 0.78
C SER A 28 8.83 -6.03 1.88
N ILE A 29 9.21 -7.29 1.65
CA ILE A 29 10.09 -8.08 2.52
C ILE A 29 11.28 -8.52 1.70
N ASN A 30 12.38 -7.78 1.79
CA ASN A 30 13.65 -8.08 1.14
C ASN A 30 14.84 -7.55 1.97
N GLN A 31 16.03 -8.03 1.66
CA GLN A 31 17.28 -7.65 2.35
C GLN A 31 18.14 -6.67 1.52
N ASP A 32 17.76 -6.42 0.27
CA ASP A 32 18.56 -5.66 -0.70
C ASP A 32 17.97 -4.28 -1.01
N ASN A 33 16.92 -3.86 -0.30
CA ASN A 33 16.18 -2.62 -0.51
C ASN A 33 15.66 -2.46 -1.95
N SER A 34 15.44 -3.57 -2.66
CA SER A 34 14.83 -3.51 -3.99
C SER A 34 13.43 -2.89 -3.88
N THR A 35 13.12 -2.03 -4.85
CA THR A 35 11.77 -1.51 -5.04
C THR A 35 10.82 -2.66 -5.34
N PRO A 36 9.70 -2.79 -4.62
CA PRO A 36 8.73 -3.84 -4.89
C PRO A 36 8.03 -3.61 -6.23
N ASP A 37 7.54 -4.69 -6.83
CA ASP A 37 6.79 -4.65 -8.08
C ASP A 37 5.53 -3.77 -7.93
N PRO A 38 5.28 -2.82 -8.85
CA PRO A 38 4.15 -1.88 -8.73
C PRO A 38 2.77 -2.53 -8.81
N SER A 39 2.67 -3.78 -9.28
CA SER A 39 1.42 -4.54 -9.31
C SER A 39 1.18 -5.39 -8.05
N ALA A 40 2.19 -5.53 -7.18
CA ALA A 40 2.12 -6.40 -6.01
C ALA A 40 1.55 -5.68 -4.79
N MET A 41 0.59 -6.32 -4.10
CA MET A 41 0.14 -5.90 -2.77
C MET A 41 1.18 -6.27 -1.67
N LEU A 42 1.88 -7.39 -1.87
CA LEU A 42 2.96 -7.90 -1.03
C LEU A 42 4.07 -8.46 -1.94
N ASP A 43 5.28 -7.95 -1.81
CA ASP A 43 6.48 -8.42 -2.55
C ASP A 43 7.47 -9.06 -1.55
N ILE A 44 7.93 -10.28 -1.86
CA ILE A 44 8.89 -11.01 -1.04
C ILE A 44 10.02 -11.49 -1.94
N LYS A 45 11.26 -11.08 -1.61
CA LYS A 45 12.47 -11.48 -2.34
C LYS A 45 13.46 -12.19 -1.42
N SER A 46 13.72 -13.46 -1.71
CA SER A 46 14.78 -14.26 -1.08
C SER A 46 15.29 -15.31 -2.07
N SER A 47 16.58 -15.63 -2.00
CA SER A 47 17.21 -16.71 -2.77
C SER A 47 17.40 -17.99 -1.98
N ASP A 48 17.20 -17.97 -0.66
CA ASP A 48 17.54 -19.06 0.26
C ASP A 48 16.45 -19.39 1.29
N LYS A 49 15.35 -18.63 1.33
CA LYS A 49 14.17 -18.86 2.18
C LYS A 49 12.89 -18.95 1.35
N GLY A 50 11.93 -19.73 1.82
CA GLY A 50 10.57 -19.78 1.28
C GLY A 50 9.57 -19.02 2.17
N MET A 51 8.35 -18.81 1.66
CA MET A 51 7.23 -18.28 2.43
C MET A 51 6.48 -19.43 3.13
N LEU A 52 6.32 -19.33 4.44
CA LEU A 52 5.38 -20.19 5.17
C LEU A 52 4.04 -19.46 5.28
N ILE A 53 3.02 -20.01 4.64
CA ILE A 53 1.63 -19.60 4.86
C ILE A 53 1.19 -19.94 6.30
N PRO A 54 0.15 -19.27 6.84
CA PRO A 54 -0.33 -19.55 8.19
C PRO A 54 -0.56 -21.05 8.44
N ARG A 55 0.05 -21.57 9.52
CA ARG A 55 -0.20 -22.93 9.99
C ARG A 55 -1.38 -22.90 10.92
N MET A 56 -2.47 -23.53 10.51
CA MET A 56 -3.72 -23.53 11.26
C MET A 56 -4.14 -24.96 11.58
N THR A 57 -4.58 -25.18 12.81
CA THR A 57 -5.39 -26.33 13.19
C THR A 57 -6.75 -26.29 12.49
N THR A 58 -7.48 -27.42 12.49
CA THR A 58 -8.84 -27.48 11.95
C THR A 58 -9.78 -26.50 12.66
N ALA A 59 -9.63 -26.34 13.98
CA ALA A 59 -10.45 -25.42 14.75
C ALA A 59 -10.22 -23.96 14.33
N GLU A 60 -8.96 -23.53 14.21
CA GLU A 60 -8.62 -22.18 13.77
C GLU A 60 -9.09 -21.93 12.32
N ARG A 61 -8.95 -22.91 11.43
CA ARG A 61 -9.39 -22.78 10.04
C ARG A 61 -10.91 -22.62 9.95
N ASN A 62 -11.66 -23.42 10.71
CA ASN A 62 -13.12 -23.34 10.75
C ASN A 62 -13.63 -22.06 11.42
N ALA A 63 -12.81 -21.43 12.26
CA ALA A 63 -13.13 -20.17 12.92
C ALA A 63 -12.96 -18.94 12.01
N ILE A 64 -12.44 -19.09 10.78
CA ILE A 64 -12.37 -17.99 9.80
C ILE A 64 -13.79 -17.62 9.37
N ALA A 65 -14.28 -16.48 9.85
CA ALA A 65 -15.60 -15.97 9.49
C ALA A 65 -15.60 -15.43 8.06
N SER A 66 -16.57 -15.87 7.25
CA SER A 66 -16.78 -15.41 5.86
C SER A 66 -15.50 -15.42 5.01
N PRO A 67 -14.88 -16.60 4.76
CA PRO A 67 -13.71 -16.67 3.90
C PRO A 67 -14.04 -16.11 2.52
N ALA A 68 -13.08 -15.44 1.89
CA ALA A 68 -13.26 -14.92 0.53
C ALA A 68 -13.64 -16.05 -0.44
N ALA A 69 -14.62 -15.79 -1.31
CA ALA A 69 -14.86 -16.64 -2.47
C ALA A 69 -13.67 -16.50 -3.42
N GLY A 70 -13.12 -17.64 -3.86
CA GLY A 70 -11.96 -17.70 -4.74
C GLY A 70 -12.21 -17.09 -6.12
#